data_AF-A0A075WF56-F1
#
_entry.id   AF-A0A075WF56-F1
#
_cell.length_a   1.000
_cell.length_b   1.000
_cell.length_c   1.000
_cell.angle_alpha   90.00
_cell.angle_beta   90.00
_cell.angle_gamma   90.00
#
_symmetry.space_group_name_H-M   'P 1'
#
loop_
_entity.id
_entity.type
_entity.pdbx_description
1 polymer ?
#
loop_
_entity_poly.entity_id
_entity_poly.type
_entity_poly.pdbx_seq_one_letter_code
_entity_poly.pdbx_strand_id
1 'polypeptide(L)'
;MKKEKEEAILRAFEELSWEPVKDKVEIELDSKVNRFSTLLFSMKNWKQIYSLLKKSADNGRAIFISNYFRSLNDIRRMIAYLMCSDYVYTLDFASKYYEQFKGYSEQEAENINNVLMNLLQEGILERSPEYLEFCESCEKLQIVGMGEEDDKCDCGSRIFRIFRCSLNKNVKKSILTNQFLEIFVKNCLNSTGLKLVSKEIDGKKVSTSIQYFVPTSPVEIDVAAVYGNWTFICECKTNRVRPKDVEKKFGQLQRLISSIRSEGVELKVIYLLVTTEEIDKYVQPHAYIGSYDWLEDLVLIQGEDVYRLEEKLKDRVSMLPH
;
A
#
# COMPACT_ATOMS: atom_id res chain seq x y z
N MET A 1 8.15 -32.19 15.89
CA MET A 1 7.86 -32.30 14.44
C MET A 1 7.52 -30.97 13.77
N LYS A 2 6.34 -30.34 13.99
CA LYS A 2 5.97 -29.10 13.28
C LYS A 2 7.05 -28.00 13.34
N LYS A 3 7.51 -27.68 14.55
CA LYS A 3 8.55 -26.67 14.80
C LYS A 3 9.90 -26.99 14.14
N GLU A 4 10.30 -28.27 14.12
CA GLU A 4 11.55 -28.71 13.48
C GLU A 4 11.49 -28.55 11.96
N LYS A 5 10.33 -28.84 11.35
CA LYS A 5 10.13 -28.63 9.91
C LYS A 5 10.18 -27.14 9.55
N GLU A 6 9.55 -26.28 10.35
CA GLU A 6 9.61 -24.83 10.18
C GLU A 6 11.06 -24.31 10.28
N GLU A 7 11.81 -24.76 11.28
CA GLU A 7 13.21 -24.37 11.49
C GLU A 7 14.14 -24.90 10.39
N ALA A 8 13.86 -26.05 9.79
CA ALA A 8 14.61 -26.55 8.64
C ALA A 8 14.38 -25.67 7.40
N ILE A 9 13.13 -25.30 7.10
CA ILE A 9 12.81 -24.42 5.97
C ILE A 9 13.42 -23.02 6.18
N LEU A 10 13.27 -22.44 7.36
CA LEU A 10 13.81 -21.12 7.68
C LEU A 10 15.33 -21.09 7.54
N ARG A 11 16.03 -22.13 8.02
CA ARG A 11 17.49 -22.26 7.85
C ARG A 11 17.90 -22.34 6.39
N ALA A 12 17.21 -23.14 5.58
CA ALA A 12 17.51 -23.22 4.15
C ALA A 12 17.39 -21.86 3.45
N PHE A 13 16.34 -21.09 3.75
CA PHE A 13 16.24 -19.72 3.26
C PHE A 13 17.32 -18.80 3.82
N GLU A 14 17.72 -18.96 5.08
CA GLU A 14 18.76 -18.16 5.74
C GLU A 14 20.16 -18.41 5.13
N GLU A 15 20.47 -19.66 4.81
CA GLU A 15 21.76 -20.10 4.24
C GLU A 15 21.95 -19.67 2.77
N LEU A 16 20.85 -19.46 2.02
CA LEU A 16 20.93 -18.92 0.67
C LEU A 16 21.55 -17.50 0.68
N SER A 17 22.62 -17.34 -0.09
CA SER A 17 23.23 -16.05 -0.40
C SER A 17 22.20 -15.06 -0.94
N TRP A 18 22.34 -13.79 -0.57
CA TRP A 18 21.39 -12.75 -0.92
C TRP A 18 22.06 -11.36 -0.92
N GLU A 19 21.43 -10.37 -1.56
CA GLU A 19 21.90 -8.99 -1.56
C GLU A 19 20.77 -8.02 -1.17
N PRO A 20 20.97 -7.15 -0.16
CA PRO A 20 19.97 -6.18 0.23
C PRO A 20 19.88 -5.03 -0.78
N VAL A 21 18.67 -4.81 -1.31
CA VAL A 21 18.38 -3.58 -2.08
C VAL A 21 18.10 -2.46 -1.08
N LYS A 22 19.09 -1.58 -0.86
CA LYS A 22 19.07 -0.53 0.18
C LYS A 22 17.76 0.28 0.22
N ASP A 23 17.27 0.75 -0.92
CA ASP A 23 16.03 1.53 -1.00
C ASP A 23 14.81 0.73 -0.50
N LYS A 24 14.75 -0.57 -0.82
CA LYS A 24 13.65 -1.44 -0.38
C LYS A 24 13.72 -1.73 1.12
N VAL A 25 14.93 -1.92 1.65
CA VAL A 25 15.17 -2.07 3.09
C VAL A 25 14.72 -0.82 3.84
N GLU A 26 15.08 0.37 3.36
CA GLU A 26 14.69 1.64 3.96
C GLU A 26 13.16 1.79 4.01
N ILE A 27 12.48 1.46 2.92
CA ILE A 27 11.01 1.52 2.82
C ILE A 27 10.32 0.54 3.79
N GLU A 28 10.78 -0.71 3.87
CA GLU A 28 10.18 -1.70 4.79
C GLU A 28 10.31 -1.28 6.26
N LEU A 29 11.45 -0.69 6.62
CA LEU A 29 11.76 -0.28 7.99
C LEU A 29 11.14 1.08 8.37
N ASP A 30 10.51 1.78 7.43
CA ASP A 30 9.86 3.05 7.68
C ASP A 30 8.46 2.86 8.32
N SER A 31 8.29 3.37 9.54
CA SER A 31 7.03 3.26 10.28
C SER A 31 5.84 3.93 9.59
N LYS A 32 6.06 4.99 8.78
CA LYS A 32 4.99 5.68 8.05
C LYS A 32 4.50 4.85 6.88
N VAL A 33 5.40 4.12 6.21
CA VAL A 33 5.03 3.20 5.13
C VAL A 33 4.20 2.04 5.69
N ASN A 34 4.61 1.45 6.82
CA ASN A 34 3.85 0.37 7.46
C ASN A 34 2.43 0.83 7.88
N ARG A 35 2.32 2.02 8.46
CA ARG A 35 1.03 2.64 8.79
C ARG A 35 0.19 2.91 7.55
N PHE A 36 0.80 3.47 6.50
CA PHE A 36 0.14 3.70 5.21
C PHE A 36 -0.45 2.42 4.61
N SER A 37 0.37 1.36 4.48
CA SER A 37 -0.08 0.07 3.96
C SER A 37 -1.27 -0.49 4.74
N THR A 38 -1.22 -0.42 6.07
CA THR A 38 -2.29 -0.94 6.94
C THR A 38 -3.56 -0.09 6.83
N LEU A 39 -3.44 1.24 6.91
CA LEU A 39 -4.58 2.14 6.81
C LEU A 39 -5.26 2.02 5.45
N LEU A 40 -4.48 2.05 4.36
CA LEU A 40 -5.03 1.98 3.02
C LEU A 40 -5.96 0.77 2.86
N PHE A 41 -5.49 -0.42 3.23
CA PHE A 41 -6.27 -1.66 3.09
C PHE A 41 -7.19 -1.98 4.27
N SER A 42 -7.30 -1.11 5.28
CA SER A 42 -8.33 -1.23 6.32
C SER A 42 -9.72 -0.78 5.86
N MET A 43 -9.80 -0.16 4.68
CA MET A 43 -11.00 0.49 4.15
C MET A 43 -11.56 -0.27 2.95
N LYS A 44 -12.89 -0.41 2.88
CA LYS A 44 -13.55 -1.08 1.74
C LYS A 44 -13.39 -0.33 0.42
N ASN A 45 -13.32 1.01 0.44
CA ASN A 45 -13.20 1.87 -0.74
C ASN A 45 -11.76 2.33 -1.01
N TRP A 46 -10.76 1.55 -0.55
CA TRP A 46 -9.34 1.93 -0.61
C TRP A 46 -8.86 2.30 -2.02
N LYS A 47 -9.41 1.73 -3.09
CA LYS A 47 -9.02 2.04 -4.47
C LYS A 47 -9.23 3.50 -4.84
N GLN A 48 -10.29 4.14 -4.35
CA GLN A 48 -10.56 5.55 -4.61
C GLN A 48 -9.44 6.42 -4.00
N ILE A 49 -9.08 6.13 -2.75
CA ILE A 49 -7.98 6.78 -2.04
C ILE A 49 -6.66 6.52 -2.76
N TYR A 50 -6.36 5.25 -3.06
CA TYR A 50 -5.14 4.86 -3.76
C TYR A 50 -5.01 5.57 -5.11
N SER A 51 -6.08 5.70 -5.90
CA SER A 51 -6.06 6.41 -7.18
C SER A 51 -5.66 7.89 -7.02
N LEU A 52 -6.16 8.57 -5.98
CA LEU A 52 -5.78 9.95 -5.68
C LEU A 52 -4.30 10.05 -5.29
N LEU A 53 -3.84 9.17 -4.39
CA LEU A 53 -2.45 9.14 -3.94
C LEU A 53 -1.49 8.77 -5.08
N LYS A 54 -1.87 7.82 -5.95
CA LYS A 54 -1.08 7.39 -7.10
C LYS A 54 -0.87 8.52 -8.10
N LYS A 55 -1.90 9.32 -8.40
CA LYS A 55 -1.78 10.53 -9.22
C LYS A 55 -0.81 11.56 -8.61
N SER A 56 -0.77 11.67 -7.28
CA SER A 56 0.21 12.50 -6.57
C SER A 56 1.62 11.94 -6.69
N ALA A 57 1.79 10.63 -6.52
CA ALA A 57 3.07 9.96 -6.63
C ALA A 57 3.67 10.05 -8.04
N ASP A 58 2.88 9.78 -9.07
CA ASP A 58 3.33 9.72 -10.46
C ASP A 58 3.61 11.11 -11.04
N ASN A 59 2.71 12.08 -10.79
CA ASN A 59 2.72 13.37 -11.49
C ASN A 59 3.02 14.57 -10.58
N GLY A 60 3.29 14.35 -9.29
CA GLY A 60 3.49 15.44 -8.33
C GLY A 60 2.23 16.28 -8.07
N ARG A 61 1.04 15.76 -8.41
CA ARG A 61 -0.23 16.45 -8.15
C ARG A 61 -0.41 16.64 -6.65
N ALA A 62 -0.66 17.87 -6.22
CA ALA A 62 -0.94 18.15 -4.82
C ALA A 62 -2.29 17.54 -4.39
N ILE A 63 -2.37 17.16 -3.12
CA ILE A 63 -3.58 16.62 -2.49
C ILE A 63 -4.17 17.74 -1.63
N PHE A 64 -5.42 18.09 -1.85
CA PHE A 64 -6.08 19.14 -1.09
C PHE A 64 -7.00 18.54 -0.04
N ILE A 65 -6.94 19.04 1.20
CA ILE A 65 -7.66 18.50 2.35
C ILE A 65 -8.23 19.64 3.17
N SER A 66 -9.38 19.49 3.79
CA SER A 66 -9.94 20.50 4.69
C SER A 66 -10.12 20.01 6.13
N ASN A 67 -10.01 20.93 7.09
CA ASN A 67 -10.14 20.64 8.54
C ASN A 67 -11.55 20.20 8.95
N TYR A 68 -12.57 20.56 8.17
CA TYR A 68 -13.88 19.95 8.18
C TYR A 68 -14.43 19.96 6.75
N PHE A 69 -15.37 19.07 6.42
CA PHE A 69 -15.96 19.03 5.09
C PHE A 69 -17.07 20.08 4.96
N ARG A 70 -17.12 20.73 3.80
CA ARG A 70 -18.21 21.64 3.40
C ARG A 70 -18.85 21.10 2.14
N SER A 71 -20.15 21.38 1.96
CA SER A 71 -20.87 20.96 0.77
C SER A 71 -20.16 21.48 -0.49
N LEU A 72 -20.17 20.70 -1.56
CA LEU A 72 -19.49 21.11 -2.81
C LEU A 72 -20.15 22.35 -3.41
N ASN A 73 -21.44 22.56 -3.14
CA ASN A 73 -22.16 23.77 -3.52
C ASN A 73 -21.66 25.01 -2.77
N ASP A 74 -21.35 24.90 -1.48
CA ASP A 74 -20.79 26.02 -0.71
C ASP A 74 -19.38 26.37 -1.19
N ILE A 75 -18.57 25.35 -1.47
CA ILE A 75 -17.24 25.54 -2.07
C ILE A 75 -17.35 26.22 -3.44
N ARG A 76 -18.33 25.83 -4.27
CA ARG A 76 -18.58 26.46 -5.56
C ARG A 76 -19.02 27.92 -5.43
N ARG A 77 -19.85 28.26 -4.43
CA ARG A 77 -20.23 29.65 -4.12
C ARG A 77 -19.02 30.47 -3.69
N MET A 78 -18.17 29.91 -2.85
CA MET A 78 -16.89 30.52 -2.46
C MET A 78 -16.03 30.80 -3.70
N ILE A 79 -15.85 29.83 -4.60
CA ILE A 79 -15.12 30.02 -5.86
C ILE A 79 -15.71 31.17 -6.70
N ALA A 80 -17.04 31.22 -6.85
CA ALA A 80 -17.69 32.28 -7.62
C ALA A 80 -17.44 33.66 -7.01
N TYR A 81 -17.47 33.79 -5.69
CA TYR A 81 -17.09 35.01 -4.98
C TYR A 81 -15.64 35.39 -5.27
N LEU A 82 -14.70 34.43 -5.20
CA LEU A 82 -13.28 34.68 -5.47
C LEU A 82 -12.99 35.14 -6.90
N MET A 83 -13.75 34.64 -7.87
CA MET A 83 -13.62 35.07 -9.28
C MET A 83 -13.98 36.55 -9.47
N CYS A 84 -14.86 37.11 -8.63
CA CYS A 84 -15.27 38.51 -8.71
C CYS A 84 -14.31 39.48 -7.99
N SER A 85 -13.33 38.97 -7.24
CA SER A 85 -12.50 39.76 -6.33
C SER A 85 -10.99 39.71 -6.65
N ASP A 86 -10.59 39.27 -7.85
CA ASP A 86 -9.20 39.22 -8.35
C ASP A 86 -8.19 38.42 -7.49
N TYR A 87 -8.65 37.50 -6.63
CA TYR A 87 -7.79 36.64 -5.80
C TYR A 87 -7.25 35.43 -6.57
N VAL A 88 -6.39 35.65 -7.57
CA VAL A 88 -5.92 34.59 -8.51
C VAL A 88 -5.34 33.35 -7.79
N TYR A 89 -4.45 33.54 -6.81
CA TYR A 89 -3.80 32.41 -6.12
C TYR A 89 -4.78 31.65 -5.20
N THR A 90 -5.65 32.37 -4.50
CA THR A 90 -6.64 31.76 -3.62
C THR A 90 -7.73 31.02 -4.40
N LEU A 91 -8.13 31.59 -5.54
CA LEU A 91 -9.03 30.98 -6.50
C LEU A 91 -8.48 29.64 -7.01
N ASP A 92 -7.18 29.57 -7.33
CA ASP A 92 -6.52 28.32 -7.74
C ASP A 92 -6.59 27.25 -6.64
N PHE A 93 -6.39 27.63 -5.38
CA PHE A 93 -6.45 26.73 -4.23
C PHE A 93 -7.85 26.12 -4.05
N ALA A 94 -8.88 26.97 -4.01
CA ALA A 94 -10.27 26.56 -3.86
C ALA A 94 -10.74 25.73 -5.06
N SER A 95 -10.39 26.15 -6.28
CA SER A 95 -10.75 25.45 -7.52
C SER A 95 -10.15 24.06 -7.57
N LYS A 96 -8.86 23.90 -7.21
CA LYS A 96 -8.21 22.58 -7.19
C LYS A 96 -8.78 21.65 -6.13
N TYR A 97 -9.17 22.17 -4.96
CA TYR A 97 -9.90 21.41 -3.96
C TYR A 97 -11.25 20.93 -4.51
N TYR A 98 -12.06 21.82 -5.08
CA TYR A 98 -13.34 21.45 -5.70
C TYR A 98 -13.18 20.40 -6.81
N GLU A 99 -12.22 20.62 -7.71
CA GLU A 99 -11.91 19.71 -8.83
C GLU A 99 -11.46 18.32 -8.37
N GLN A 100 -10.86 18.19 -7.18
CA GLN A 100 -10.54 16.90 -6.59
C GLN A 100 -11.80 16.10 -6.22
N PHE A 101 -12.86 16.78 -5.81
CA PHE A 101 -14.07 16.16 -5.25
C PHE A 101 -15.30 16.17 -6.16
N LYS A 102 -15.33 16.97 -7.23
CA LYS A 102 -16.52 17.23 -8.07
C LYS A 102 -17.21 16.00 -8.69
N GLY A 103 -16.52 14.87 -8.78
CA GLY A 103 -17.03 13.63 -9.36
C GLY A 103 -17.65 12.67 -8.35
N TYR A 104 -17.63 13.00 -7.06
CA TYR A 104 -18.16 12.18 -5.98
C TYR A 104 -19.46 12.76 -5.43
N SER A 105 -20.29 11.90 -4.82
CA SER A 105 -21.38 12.38 -3.96
C SER A 105 -20.81 13.12 -2.74
N GLU A 106 -21.61 13.96 -2.09
CA GLU A 106 -21.14 14.71 -0.90
C GLU A 106 -20.66 13.78 0.22
N GLN A 107 -21.38 12.69 0.46
CA GLN A 107 -20.99 11.70 1.48
C GLN A 107 -19.66 11.01 1.15
N GLU A 108 -19.44 10.67 -0.13
CA GLU A 108 -18.17 10.08 -0.56
C GLU A 108 -17.02 11.08 -0.46
N ALA A 109 -17.25 12.33 -0.88
CA ALA A 109 -16.25 13.38 -0.80
C ALA A 109 -15.86 13.68 0.66
N GLU A 110 -16.84 13.74 1.57
CA GLU A 110 -16.61 13.86 3.01
C GLU A 110 -15.78 12.70 3.55
N ASN A 111 -16.16 11.46 3.22
CA ASN A 111 -15.43 10.26 3.64
C ASN A 111 -13.98 10.27 3.14
N ILE A 112 -13.76 10.63 1.87
CA ILE A 112 -12.42 10.76 1.31
C ILE A 112 -11.63 11.85 2.05
N ASN A 113 -12.23 13.02 2.31
CA ASN A 113 -11.56 14.09 3.06
C ASN A 113 -11.17 13.64 4.47
N ASN A 114 -12.05 12.93 5.17
CA ASN A 114 -11.77 12.41 6.51
C ASN A 114 -10.62 11.40 6.50
N VAL A 115 -10.57 10.51 5.49
CA VAL A 115 -9.44 9.60 5.32
C VAL A 115 -8.15 10.38 5.03
N LEU A 116 -8.17 11.35 4.13
CA LEU A 116 -6.99 12.18 3.84
C LEU A 116 -6.52 12.97 5.07
N MET A 117 -7.43 13.48 5.89
CA MET A 117 -7.10 14.11 7.18
C MET A 117 -6.42 13.12 8.13
N ASN A 118 -6.89 11.87 8.20
CA ASN A 118 -6.22 10.84 9.00
C ASN A 118 -4.81 10.54 8.46
N LEU A 119 -4.63 10.43 7.14
CA LEU A 119 -3.30 10.25 6.54
C LEU A 119 -2.36 11.43 6.83
N LEU A 120 -2.90 12.65 6.90
CA LEU A 120 -2.14 13.83 7.31
C LEU A 120 -1.73 13.77 8.78
N GLN A 121 -2.65 13.40 9.69
CA GLN A 121 -2.36 13.24 11.12
C GLN A 121 -1.30 12.16 11.39
N GLU A 122 -1.32 11.09 10.60
CA GLU A 122 -0.34 9.99 10.68
C GLU A 122 1.01 10.33 10.01
N GLY A 123 1.15 11.52 9.44
CA GLY A 123 2.37 12.00 8.79
C GLY A 123 2.69 11.28 7.48
N ILE A 124 1.70 10.60 6.89
CA ILE A 124 1.75 9.97 5.55
C ILE A 124 1.63 11.06 4.49
N LEU A 125 0.79 12.06 4.74
CA LEU A 125 0.75 13.31 4.00
C LEU A 125 1.50 14.39 4.79
N GLU A 126 2.15 15.28 4.06
CA GLU A 126 2.92 16.41 4.57
C GLU A 126 2.29 17.70 4.05
N ARG A 127 1.97 18.62 4.96
CA ARG A 127 1.42 19.93 4.61
C ARG A 127 2.48 20.80 3.95
N SER A 128 2.06 21.53 2.93
CA SER A 128 2.80 22.69 2.45
C SER A 128 2.80 23.79 3.52
N PRO A 129 3.78 24.71 3.50
CA PRO A 129 3.84 25.81 4.47
C PRO A 129 2.62 26.74 4.43
N GLU A 130 1.89 26.76 3.31
CA GLU A 130 0.75 27.64 3.08
C GLU A 130 -0.56 26.87 3.07
N TYR A 131 -1.60 27.51 3.62
CA TYR A 131 -2.97 27.02 3.56
C TYR A 131 -3.95 28.17 3.38
N LEU A 132 -5.12 27.84 2.83
CA LEU A 132 -6.21 28.78 2.69
C LEU A 132 -7.05 28.80 3.95
N GLU A 133 -7.32 29.99 4.49
CA GLU A 133 -8.32 30.23 5.52
C GLU A 133 -9.53 31.00 4.96
N PHE A 134 -10.70 30.58 5.38
CA PHE A 134 -11.96 31.25 5.09
C PHE A 134 -12.85 31.30 6.33
N CYS A 135 -13.31 32.50 6.69
CA CYS A 135 -14.34 32.71 7.69
C CYS A 135 -15.62 33.18 7.00
N GLU A 136 -16.71 32.44 7.14
CA GLU A 136 -17.99 32.82 6.52
C GLU A 136 -18.61 34.07 7.13
N SER A 137 -18.60 34.19 8.46
CA SER A 137 -19.28 35.29 9.14
C SER A 137 -18.63 36.64 8.87
N CYS A 138 -17.31 36.62 8.66
CA CYS A 138 -16.52 37.80 8.39
C CYS A 138 -16.21 37.95 6.87
N GLU A 139 -16.59 36.97 6.05
CA GLU A 139 -16.18 36.80 4.63
C GLU A 139 -14.67 36.98 4.38
N LYS A 140 -13.87 36.83 5.45
CA LYS A 140 -12.43 37.05 5.43
C LYS A 140 -11.76 35.82 4.85
N LEU A 141 -10.93 36.06 3.84
CA LEU A 141 -10.22 35.05 3.10
C LEU A 141 -8.75 35.44 3.00
N GLN A 142 -7.87 34.54 3.38
CA GLN A 142 -6.43 34.79 3.35
C GLN A 142 -5.64 33.49 3.14
N ILE A 143 -4.47 33.62 2.52
CA ILE A 143 -3.45 32.56 2.56
C ILE A 143 -2.58 32.83 3.78
N VAL A 144 -2.44 31.82 4.63
CA VAL A 144 -1.66 31.91 5.86
C VAL A 144 -0.48 30.97 5.76
N GLY A 145 0.69 31.44 6.21
CA GLY A 145 1.89 30.63 6.35
C GLY A 145 1.87 29.77 7.62
N MET A 146 2.86 28.90 7.81
CA MET A 146 2.99 28.11 9.04
C MET A 146 3.17 29.04 10.26
N GLY A 147 2.23 28.97 11.19
CA GLY A 147 2.18 29.72 12.44
C GLY A 147 1.23 29.05 13.44
N GLU A 148 0.99 29.68 14.59
CA GLU A 148 0.00 29.19 15.56
C GLU A 148 -1.40 29.17 14.94
N GLU A 149 -2.05 28.00 14.97
CA GLU A 149 -3.38 27.79 14.40
C GLU A 149 -4.45 28.11 15.46
N ASP A 150 -5.08 29.29 15.39
CA ASP A 150 -6.30 29.56 16.16
C ASP A 150 -7.52 29.11 15.38
N ASP A 151 -8.27 28.14 15.87
CA ASP A 151 -9.44 27.58 15.17
C ASP A 151 -10.62 28.55 15.02
N LYS A 152 -10.55 29.71 15.68
CA LYS A 152 -11.59 30.72 15.68
C LYS A 152 -11.12 32.00 14.99
N CYS A 153 -12.04 32.58 14.22
CA CYS A 153 -11.89 33.94 13.74
C CYS A 153 -12.16 34.94 14.89
N ASP A 154 -11.72 36.19 14.75
CA ASP A 154 -12.04 37.27 15.70
C ASP A 154 -13.56 37.43 15.92
N CYS A 155 -14.39 37.08 14.94
CA CYS A 155 -15.86 37.04 15.07
C CYS A 155 -16.41 35.82 15.84
N GLY A 156 -15.56 34.95 16.37
CA GLY A 156 -15.93 33.75 17.15
C GLY A 156 -16.31 32.53 16.31
N SER A 157 -16.48 32.69 15.00
CA SER A 157 -16.82 31.61 14.06
C SER A 157 -15.64 30.68 13.76
N ARG A 158 -15.94 29.41 13.47
CA ARG A 158 -14.93 28.40 13.12
C ARG A 158 -14.33 28.68 11.74
N ILE A 159 -13.01 28.71 11.65
CA ILE A 159 -12.30 28.94 10.38
C ILE A 159 -12.29 27.67 9.54
N PHE A 160 -12.77 27.77 8.30
CA PHE A 160 -12.58 26.74 7.28
C PHE A 160 -11.18 26.82 6.71
N ARG A 161 -10.49 25.70 6.66
CA ARG A 161 -9.13 25.63 6.11
C ARG A 161 -9.03 24.64 4.98
N ILE A 162 -8.32 24.99 3.92
CA ILE A 162 -7.87 24.05 2.89
C ILE A 162 -6.35 23.98 2.92
N PHE A 163 -5.84 22.78 3.09
CA PHE A 163 -4.44 22.45 3.14
C PHE A 163 -4.00 21.84 1.82
N ARG A 164 -2.85 22.29 1.31
CA ARG A 164 -2.17 21.67 0.19
C ARG A 164 -1.14 20.70 0.74
N CYS A 165 -1.25 19.44 0.38
CA CYS A 165 -0.41 18.37 0.91
C CYS A 165 0.35 17.62 -0.20
N SER A 166 1.46 17.01 0.18
CA SER A 166 2.24 16.07 -0.62
C SER A 166 2.41 14.75 0.13
N LEU A 167 2.71 13.67 -0.59
CA LEU A 167 3.10 12.41 0.04
C LEU A 167 4.46 12.54 0.72
N ASN A 168 4.59 11.94 1.91
CA ASN A 168 5.89 11.68 2.50
C ASN A 168 6.80 10.94 1.50
N LYS A 169 8.10 11.26 1.49
CA LYS A 169 9.08 10.73 0.53
C LYS A 169 9.09 9.20 0.43
N ASN A 170 9.08 8.49 1.56
CA ASN A 170 9.18 7.03 1.56
C ASN A 170 7.84 6.37 1.21
N VAL A 171 6.72 6.98 1.59
CA VAL A 171 5.38 6.57 1.12
C VAL A 171 5.25 6.74 -0.39
N LYS A 172 5.74 7.86 -0.93
CA LYS A 172 5.78 8.09 -2.38
C LYS A 172 6.61 7.02 -3.08
N LYS A 173 7.82 6.75 -2.58
CA LYS A 173 8.68 5.68 -3.10
C LYS A 173 7.95 4.33 -3.06
N SER A 174 7.33 3.96 -1.94
CA SER A 174 6.62 2.68 -1.81
C SER A 174 5.46 2.52 -2.78
N ILE A 175 4.73 3.60 -3.10
CA ILE A 175 3.67 3.61 -4.13
C ILE A 175 4.26 3.41 -5.54
N LEU A 176 5.43 3.99 -5.82
CA LEU A 176 6.10 3.87 -7.11
C LEU A 176 6.74 2.49 -7.31
N THR A 177 7.26 1.89 -6.24
CA THR A 177 7.91 0.57 -6.27
C THR A 177 6.96 -0.58 -5.93
N ASN A 178 5.71 -0.29 -5.57
CA ASN A 178 4.66 -1.24 -5.17
C ASN A 178 4.86 -1.93 -3.82
N GLN A 179 5.94 -1.62 -3.12
CA GLN A 179 6.35 -2.29 -1.90
C GLN A 179 5.35 -2.10 -0.74
N PHE A 180 4.47 -1.10 -0.81
CA PHE A 180 3.41 -0.94 0.18
C PHE A 180 2.47 -2.17 0.23
N LEU A 181 2.23 -2.83 -0.92
CA LEU A 181 1.42 -4.04 -0.98
C LEU A 181 2.15 -5.22 -0.34
N GLU A 182 3.46 -5.36 -0.59
CA GLU A 182 4.30 -6.40 0.02
C GLU A 182 4.31 -6.28 1.54
N ILE A 183 4.44 -5.04 2.05
CA ILE A 183 4.39 -4.75 3.49
C ILE A 183 3.02 -5.11 4.08
N PHE A 184 1.93 -4.83 3.38
CA PHE A 184 0.59 -5.25 3.81
C PHE A 184 0.46 -6.77 3.87
N VAL A 185 0.87 -7.48 2.81
CA VAL A 185 0.85 -8.95 2.74
C VAL A 185 1.67 -9.56 3.86
N LYS A 186 2.89 -9.05 4.11
CA LYS A 186 3.75 -9.44 5.23
C LYS A 186 3.03 -9.31 6.56
N ASN A 187 2.38 -8.18 6.81
CA ASN A 187 1.68 -7.93 8.06
C ASN A 187 0.51 -8.90 8.24
N CYS A 188 -0.26 -9.19 7.18
CA CYS A 188 -1.32 -10.20 7.20
C CYS A 188 -0.79 -11.61 7.48
N LEU A 189 0.29 -12.04 6.82
CA LEU A 189 0.87 -13.36 7.07
C LEU A 189 1.31 -13.48 8.55
N ASN A 190 1.99 -12.47 9.07
CA ASN A 190 2.45 -12.46 10.46
C ASN A 190 1.28 -12.46 11.45
N SER A 191 0.21 -11.68 11.21
CA SER A 191 -0.97 -11.64 12.10
C SER A 191 -1.78 -12.94 12.09
N THR A 192 -1.64 -13.76 11.04
CA THR A 192 -2.23 -15.12 10.98
C THR A 192 -1.41 -16.19 11.71
N GLY A 193 -0.29 -15.82 12.33
CA GLY A 193 0.56 -16.75 13.09
C GLY A 193 1.57 -17.52 12.24
N LEU A 194 1.77 -17.13 10.98
CA LEU A 194 2.83 -17.66 10.12
C LEU A 194 4.18 -17.04 10.53
N LYS A 195 5.26 -17.83 10.46
CA LYS A 195 6.62 -17.32 10.69
C LYS A 195 7.18 -16.75 9.41
N LEU A 196 7.48 -15.45 9.38
CA LEU A 196 8.05 -14.80 8.21
C LEU A 196 9.44 -15.36 7.90
N VAL A 197 9.71 -15.56 6.60
CA VAL A 197 11.06 -15.72 6.08
C VAL A 197 11.68 -14.33 6.02
N SER A 198 12.77 -14.13 6.77
CA SER A 198 13.38 -12.81 6.93
C SER A 198 14.90 -12.91 6.85
N LYS A 199 15.55 -11.83 6.43
CA LYS A 199 16.99 -11.63 6.56
C LYS A 199 17.30 -10.53 7.56
N GLU A 200 18.41 -10.65 8.26
CA GLU A 200 18.86 -9.64 9.23
C GLU A 200 19.84 -8.65 8.58
N ILE A 201 19.62 -7.36 8.82
CA ILE A 201 20.49 -6.25 8.40
C ILE A 201 20.57 -5.27 9.56
N ASP A 202 21.77 -4.95 10.03
CA ASP A 202 21.99 -3.97 11.10
C ASP A 202 21.11 -4.23 12.34
N GLY A 203 20.92 -5.49 12.72
CA GLY A 203 20.09 -5.91 13.86
C GLY A 203 18.57 -5.84 13.62
N LYS A 204 18.13 -5.57 12.38
CA LYS A 204 16.72 -5.49 12.00
C LYS A 204 16.37 -6.58 10.99
N LYS A 205 15.17 -7.14 11.12
CA LYS A 205 14.64 -8.14 10.19
C LYS A 205 13.88 -7.48 9.05
N VAL A 206 14.20 -7.89 7.83
CA VAL A 206 13.55 -7.48 6.57
C VAL A 206 12.95 -8.73 5.94
N SER A 207 11.69 -8.67 5.53
CA SER A 207 10.93 -9.83 5.02
C SER A 207 10.28 -9.59 3.66
N THR A 208 10.42 -8.38 3.11
CA THR A 208 9.92 -8.03 1.78
C THR A 208 11.04 -7.99 0.74
N SER A 209 10.71 -8.36 -0.51
CA SER A 209 11.61 -8.21 -1.66
C SER A 209 13.01 -8.79 -1.45
N ILE A 210 13.10 -9.98 -0.85
CA ILE A 210 14.40 -10.63 -0.60
C ILE A 210 14.88 -11.27 -1.91
N GLN A 211 16.06 -10.89 -2.37
CA GLN A 211 16.69 -11.44 -3.57
C GLN A 211 17.66 -12.57 -3.21
N TYR A 212 17.30 -13.80 -3.54
CA TYR A 212 18.11 -15.00 -3.31
C TYR A 212 18.96 -15.32 -4.53
N PHE A 213 20.26 -15.54 -4.31
CA PHE A 213 21.16 -16.03 -5.34
C PHE A 213 21.04 -17.54 -5.49
N VAL A 214 20.40 -17.96 -6.57
CA VAL A 214 20.27 -19.37 -6.98
C VAL A 214 20.97 -19.57 -8.32
N PRO A 215 21.24 -20.81 -8.76
CA PRO A 215 21.92 -21.06 -10.02
C PRO A 215 21.31 -20.27 -11.20
N THR A 216 22.18 -19.79 -12.09
CA THR A 216 21.85 -19.00 -13.29
C THR A 216 21.46 -17.55 -13.05
N SER A 217 20.58 -17.24 -12.11
CA SER A 217 20.12 -15.86 -11.89
C SER A 217 19.44 -15.66 -10.53
N PRO A 218 19.53 -14.46 -9.93
CA PRO A 218 18.84 -14.16 -8.69
C PRO A 218 17.32 -14.27 -8.82
N VAL A 219 16.66 -14.69 -7.75
CA VAL A 219 15.21 -14.79 -7.63
C VAL A 219 14.75 -13.92 -6.47
N GLU A 220 13.96 -12.89 -6.78
CA GLU A 220 13.32 -12.06 -5.77
C GLU A 220 12.02 -12.73 -5.30
N ILE A 221 11.80 -12.77 -3.99
CA ILE A 221 10.51 -13.10 -3.39
C ILE A 221 9.97 -11.86 -2.71
N ASP A 222 8.75 -11.48 -3.07
CA ASP A 222 8.10 -10.30 -2.52
C ASP A 222 7.81 -10.49 -1.03
N VAL A 223 7.22 -11.63 -0.63
CA VAL A 223 7.10 -12.03 0.79
C VAL A 223 7.06 -13.56 0.89
N ALA A 224 7.67 -14.14 1.91
CA ALA A 224 7.48 -15.55 2.25
C ALA A 224 7.24 -15.79 3.74
N ALA A 225 6.51 -16.85 4.07
CA ALA A 225 6.26 -17.28 5.43
C ALA A 225 6.10 -18.80 5.53
N VAL A 226 6.28 -19.38 6.71
CA VAL A 226 6.24 -20.83 6.95
C VAL A 226 5.26 -21.23 8.04
N TYR A 227 4.69 -22.42 7.90
CA TYR A 227 3.83 -23.10 8.87
C TYR A 227 3.96 -24.63 8.72
N GLY A 228 4.58 -25.29 9.70
CA GLY A 228 4.97 -26.70 9.54
C GLY A 228 5.89 -26.92 8.35
N ASN A 229 5.49 -27.77 7.40
CA ASN A 229 6.17 -27.97 6.11
C ASN A 229 5.61 -27.13 4.96
N TRP A 230 4.62 -26.27 5.23
CA TRP A 230 4.03 -25.38 4.25
C TRP A 230 4.78 -24.06 4.19
N THR A 231 5.07 -23.61 2.98
CA THR A 231 5.70 -22.33 2.69
C THR A 231 4.78 -21.52 1.81
N PHE A 232 4.37 -20.38 2.33
CA PHE A 232 3.60 -19.36 1.62
C PHE A 232 4.60 -18.51 0.85
N ILE A 233 4.56 -18.57 -0.49
CA ILE A 233 5.36 -17.70 -1.35
C ILE A 233 4.41 -16.72 -2.01
N CYS A 234 4.59 -15.43 -1.73
CA CYS A 234 3.71 -14.38 -2.22
C CYS A 234 4.36 -13.59 -3.35
N GLU A 235 3.55 -13.27 -4.36
CA GLU A 235 3.86 -12.33 -5.42
C GLU A 235 2.82 -11.19 -5.37
N CYS A 236 3.32 -9.97 -5.34
CA CYS A 236 2.54 -8.75 -5.23
C CYS A 236 2.60 -7.97 -6.54
N LYS A 237 1.45 -7.53 -7.03
CA LYS A 237 1.34 -6.68 -8.23
C LYS A 237 0.37 -5.53 -7.99
N THR A 238 0.73 -4.34 -8.46
CA THR A 238 -0.19 -3.19 -8.44
C THR A 238 -0.80 -2.91 -9.82
N ASN A 239 -0.53 -3.80 -10.77
CA ASN A 239 -0.95 -3.70 -12.16
C ASN A 239 -1.69 -4.97 -12.56
N ARG A 240 -2.44 -4.89 -13.66
CA ARG A 240 -3.06 -6.06 -14.29
C ARG A 240 -2.02 -7.14 -14.58
N VAL A 241 -2.27 -8.35 -14.08
CA VAL A 241 -1.36 -9.50 -14.24
C VAL A 241 -1.62 -10.17 -15.58
N ARG A 242 -0.56 -10.39 -16.38
CA ARG A 242 -0.64 -11.03 -17.70
C ARG A 242 0.03 -12.41 -17.69
N PRO A 243 -0.27 -13.30 -18.65
CA PRO A 243 0.29 -14.66 -18.68
C PRO A 243 1.82 -14.71 -18.61
N LYS A 244 2.49 -13.84 -19.38
CA LYS A 244 3.95 -13.73 -19.39
C LYS A 244 4.56 -13.41 -18.02
N ASP A 245 3.84 -12.67 -17.17
CA ASP A 245 4.33 -12.27 -15.85
C ASP A 245 4.35 -13.49 -14.92
N VAL A 246 3.32 -14.33 -15.03
CA VAL A 246 3.17 -15.59 -14.29
C VAL A 246 4.20 -16.63 -14.75
N GLU A 247 4.32 -16.85 -16.06
CA GLU A 247 5.26 -17.83 -16.64
C GLU A 247 6.71 -17.55 -16.23
N LYS A 248 7.14 -16.29 -16.37
CA LYS A 248 8.47 -15.87 -15.97
C LYS A 248 8.71 -16.13 -14.48
N LYS A 249 7.73 -15.79 -13.63
CA LYS A 249 7.85 -15.96 -12.19
C LYS A 249 7.90 -17.42 -11.78
N PHE A 250 7.07 -18.29 -12.37
CA PHE A 250 7.09 -19.72 -12.06
C PHE A 250 8.41 -20.39 -12.42
N GLY A 251 9.00 -20.05 -13.57
CA GLY A 251 10.33 -20.55 -13.92
C GLY A 251 11.42 -20.09 -12.93
N GLN A 252 11.31 -18.87 -12.39
CA GLN A 252 12.19 -18.37 -11.34
C GLN A 252 11.99 -19.13 -10.01
N LEU A 253 10.75 -19.29 -9.58
CA LEU A 253 10.41 -19.97 -8.33
C LEU A 253 10.76 -21.46 -8.35
N GLN A 254 10.58 -22.14 -9.48
CA GLN A 254 11.01 -23.53 -9.64
C GLN A 254 12.49 -23.69 -9.31
N ARG A 255 13.36 -22.78 -9.78
CA ARG A 255 14.79 -22.86 -9.49
C ARG A 255 15.07 -22.70 -8.00
N LEU A 256 14.44 -21.71 -7.36
CA LEU A 256 14.58 -21.48 -5.93
C LEU A 256 14.10 -22.68 -5.11
N ILE A 257 12.92 -23.20 -5.42
CA ILE A 257 12.32 -24.35 -4.74
C ILE A 257 13.21 -25.59 -4.91
N SER A 258 13.73 -25.83 -6.11
CA SER A 258 14.68 -26.92 -6.36
C SER A 258 15.98 -26.75 -5.57
N SER A 259 16.51 -25.53 -5.46
CA SER A 259 17.69 -25.25 -4.61
C SER A 259 17.42 -25.58 -3.14
N ILE A 260 16.31 -25.12 -2.57
CA ILE A 260 15.95 -25.42 -1.17
C ILE A 260 15.73 -26.92 -0.95
N ARG A 261 15.01 -27.59 -1.86
CA ARG A 261 14.77 -29.05 -1.77
C ARG A 261 16.07 -29.84 -1.86
N SER A 262 17.10 -29.34 -2.55
CA SER A 262 18.39 -30.02 -2.66
C SER A 262 19.16 -30.11 -1.33
N GLU A 263 18.79 -29.29 -0.35
CA GLU A 263 19.30 -29.35 1.04
C GLU A 263 18.58 -30.42 1.90
N GLY A 264 17.69 -31.22 1.30
CA GLY A 264 16.95 -32.28 1.99
C GLY A 264 15.69 -31.80 2.71
N VAL A 265 15.24 -30.57 2.44
CA VAL A 265 14.04 -29.99 3.05
C VAL A 265 12.77 -30.42 2.32
N GLU A 266 11.83 -31.02 3.05
CA GLU A 266 10.48 -31.31 2.55
C GLU A 266 9.67 -30.00 2.46
N LEU A 267 9.55 -29.45 1.24
CA LEU A 267 8.89 -28.17 0.99
C LEU A 267 7.55 -28.36 0.26
N LYS A 268 6.43 -28.03 0.94
CA LYS A 268 5.11 -27.84 0.32
C LYS A 268 4.88 -26.34 0.11
N VAL A 269 4.40 -25.94 -1.07
CA VAL A 269 4.28 -24.52 -1.43
C VAL A 269 2.81 -24.15 -1.61
N ILE A 270 2.43 -23.03 -0.99
CA ILE A 270 1.20 -22.31 -1.27
C ILE A 270 1.61 -21.02 -1.96
N TYR A 271 1.28 -20.87 -3.23
CA TYR A 271 1.61 -19.67 -3.96
C TYR A 271 0.46 -18.67 -3.90
N LEU A 272 0.75 -17.47 -3.41
CA LEU A 272 -0.24 -16.39 -3.30
C LEU A 272 0.07 -15.32 -4.31
N LEU A 273 -0.84 -15.12 -5.26
CA LEU A 273 -0.77 -13.98 -6.16
C LEU A 273 -1.75 -12.92 -5.69
N VAL A 274 -1.20 -11.82 -5.18
CA VAL A 274 -1.96 -10.67 -4.65
C VAL A 274 -1.82 -9.50 -5.61
N THR A 275 -2.94 -8.97 -6.10
CA THR A 275 -2.94 -7.80 -6.98
C THR A 275 -3.99 -6.75 -6.64
N THR A 276 -3.63 -5.47 -6.79
CA THR A 276 -4.59 -4.35 -6.67
C THR A 276 -5.55 -4.25 -7.84
N GLU A 277 -5.22 -4.89 -8.96
CA GLU A 277 -5.95 -4.86 -10.22
C GLU A 277 -6.58 -6.22 -10.52
N GLU A 278 -7.26 -6.34 -11.66
CA GLU A 278 -7.76 -7.62 -12.15
C GLU A 278 -6.65 -8.50 -12.73
N ILE A 279 -6.81 -9.82 -12.61
CA ILE A 279 -6.02 -10.82 -13.32
C ILE A 279 -6.61 -10.98 -14.72
N ASP A 280 -5.76 -10.98 -15.76
CA ASP A 280 -6.21 -11.18 -17.13
C ASP A 280 -6.91 -12.53 -17.30
N LYS A 281 -8.05 -12.57 -18.00
CA LYS A 281 -8.82 -13.82 -18.27
C LYS A 281 -8.01 -14.93 -18.95
N TYR A 282 -6.91 -14.60 -19.62
CA TYR A 282 -6.01 -15.57 -20.25
C TYR A 282 -4.95 -16.11 -19.31
N VAL A 283 -4.77 -15.51 -18.12
CA VAL A 283 -4.01 -16.15 -17.05
C VAL A 283 -4.86 -17.31 -16.57
N GLN A 284 -4.42 -18.53 -16.91
CA GLN A 284 -5.04 -19.79 -16.50
C GLN A 284 -4.06 -20.50 -15.58
N PRO A 285 -3.97 -20.12 -14.29
CA PRO A 285 -2.91 -20.63 -13.43
C PRO A 285 -2.94 -22.15 -13.26
N HIS A 286 -4.15 -22.73 -13.32
CA HIS A 286 -4.37 -24.17 -13.27
C HIS A 286 -3.74 -24.92 -14.45
N ALA A 287 -3.52 -24.24 -15.59
CA ALA A 287 -2.83 -24.83 -16.74
C ALA A 287 -1.35 -25.14 -16.46
N TYR A 288 -0.76 -24.49 -15.44
CA TYR A 288 0.65 -24.68 -15.09
C TYR A 288 0.87 -25.74 -14.01
N ILE A 289 -0.18 -26.25 -13.36
CA ILE A 289 -0.07 -27.25 -12.28
C ILE A 289 0.64 -28.52 -12.76
N GLY A 290 0.36 -28.95 -14.00
CA GLY A 290 1.03 -30.11 -14.60
C GLY A 290 2.52 -29.87 -14.94
N SER A 291 2.97 -28.62 -14.97
CA SER A 291 4.33 -28.22 -15.32
C SER A 291 5.21 -27.93 -14.11
N TYR A 292 4.61 -27.72 -12.93
CA TYR A 292 5.31 -27.35 -11.70
C TYR A 292 4.77 -28.17 -10.53
N ASP A 293 5.56 -29.15 -10.08
CA ASP A 293 5.19 -30.10 -9.02
C ASP A 293 4.91 -29.47 -7.65
N TRP A 294 5.31 -28.21 -7.44
CA TRP A 294 5.08 -27.45 -6.23
C TRP A 294 3.85 -26.54 -6.31
N LEU A 295 3.29 -26.32 -7.50
CA LEU A 295 2.16 -25.43 -7.73
C LEU A 295 0.83 -26.19 -7.57
N GLU A 296 0.67 -26.95 -6.50
CA GLU A 296 -0.59 -27.64 -6.22
C GLU A 296 -1.63 -26.70 -5.59
N ASP A 297 -1.15 -25.71 -4.83
CA ASP A 297 -1.99 -24.78 -4.10
C ASP A 297 -1.72 -23.34 -4.50
N LEU A 298 -2.69 -22.75 -5.19
CA LEU A 298 -2.65 -21.39 -5.67
C LEU A 298 -3.81 -20.60 -5.08
N VAL A 299 -3.48 -19.47 -4.46
CA VAL A 299 -4.45 -18.51 -3.94
C VAL A 299 -4.36 -17.21 -4.72
N LEU A 300 -5.48 -16.81 -5.31
CA LEU A 300 -5.60 -15.55 -6.06
C LEU A 300 -6.37 -14.52 -5.23
N ILE A 301 -5.77 -13.35 -5.02
CA ILE A 301 -6.37 -12.23 -4.33
C ILE A 301 -6.26 -11.02 -5.25
N GLN A 302 -7.38 -10.47 -5.68
CA GLN A 302 -7.38 -9.44 -6.71
C GLN A 302 -8.36 -8.32 -6.43
N GLY A 303 -8.04 -7.11 -6.88
CA GLY A 303 -8.94 -5.98 -6.85
C GLY A 303 -9.45 -5.66 -5.44
N GLU A 304 -10.77 -5.54 -5.30
CA GLU A 304 -11.38 -5.20 -4.00
C GLU A 304 -11.08 -6.25 -2.92
N ASP A 305 -10.82 -7.51 -3.27
CA ASP A 305 -10.63 -8.55 -2.26
C ASP A 305 -9.34 -8.42 -1.44
N VAL A 306 -8.43 -7.51 -1.80
CA VAL A 306 -7.16 -7.30 -1.08
C VAL A 306 -7.41 -6.90 0.38
N TYR A 307 -8.42 -6.08 0.69
CA TYR A 307 -8.71 -5.70 2.10
C TYR A 307 -9.12 -6.91 2.96
N ARG A 308 -9.54 -8.02 2.34
CA ARG A 308 -9.93 -9.27 3.02
C ARG A 308 -8.80 -10.31 3.08
N LEU A 309 -7.58 -9.93 2.70
CA LEU A 309 -6.45 -10.87 2.63
C LEU A 309 -6.22 -11.59 3.96
N GLU A 310 -6.24 -10.88 5.08
CA GLU A 310 -6.03 -11.48 6.41
C GLU A 310 -7.10 -12.52 6.76
N GLU A 311 -8.37 -12.24 6.48
CA GLU A 311 -9.49 -13.17 6.67
C GLU A 311 -9.27 -14.44 5.84
N LYS A 312 -8.98 -14.29 4.55
CA LYS A 312 -8.74 -15.41 3.63
C LYS A 312 -7.51 -16.23 4.04
N LEU A 313 -6.47 -15.60 4.58
CA LEU A 313 -5.30 -16.29 5.11
C LEU A 313 -5.61 -17.08 6.38
N LYS A 314 -6.40 -16.51 7.32
CA LYS A 314 -6.82 -17.21 8.54
C LYS A 314 -7.61 -18.47 8.20
N ASP A 315 -8.56 -18.35 7.27
CA ASP A 315 -9.32 -19.49 6.78
C ASP A 315 -8.41 -20.55 6.18
N ARG A 316 -7.45 -20.15 5.32
CA ARG A 316 -6.51 -21.09 4.69
C ARG A 316 -5.65 -21.83 5.72
N VAL A 317 -5.06 -21.09 6.67
CA VAL A 317 -4.21 -21.68 7.72
C VAL A 317 -4.99 -22.66 8.59
N SER A 318 -6.26 -22.37 8.88
CA SER A 318 -7.13 -23.27 9.66
C SER A 318 -7.41 -24.62 8.98
N MET A 319 -7.29 -24.68 7.65
CA MET A 319 -7.49 -25.90 6.85
C MET A 319 -6.22 -26.74 6.70
N LEU A 320 -5.06 -26.23 7.12
CA LEU A 320 -3.80 -26.96 6.99
C LEU A 320 -3.68 -28.05 8.07
N PRO A 321 -3.19 -29.25 7.72
CA PRO A 321 -2.92 -30.30 8.70
C PRO A 321 -1.85 -29.84 9.70
N HIS A 322 -2.06 -30.17 10.99
CA HIS A 322 -1.21 -29.77 12.11
C HIS A 322 0.11 -30.53 12.23
#